data_AF-A0A2X2V5H1-F1
#
_entry.id   AF-A0A2X2V5H1-F1
#
_cell.length_a   1.000
_cell.length_b   1.000
_cell.length_c   1.000
_cell.angle_alpha   90.00
_cell.angle_beta   90.00
_cell.angle_gamma   90.00
#
_symmetry.space_group_name_H-M   'P 1'
#
loop_
_entity.id
_entity.type
_entity.pdbx_description
1 polymer ?
#
loop_
_entity_poly.entity_id
_entity_poly.type
_entity_poly.pdbx_seq_one_letter_code
_entity_poly.pdbx_strand_id
1 'polypeptide(L)'
;MNERENVIRMEAATYLSRPALEVVQPYLIERFGNEVSNENNDRIKQMIGKMARQVMEHHGYQLDQMGVRLRRNELFLSAARYKK
;
A
#
# COMPACT_ATOMS: atom_id res chain seq x y z
N MET A 1 5.47 -8.31 0.73
CA MET A 1 5.38 -6.93 1.28
C MET A 1 6.73 -6.40 1.73
N ASN A 2 7.51 -7.12 2.55
CA ASN A 2 8.80 -6.63 3.07
C ASN A 2 10.00 -6.82 2.11
N GLU A 3 9.73 -6.91 0.80
CA GLU A 3 10.81 -6.94 -0.19
C GLU A 3 11.38 -5.54 -0.34
N ARG A 4 12.70 -5.42 -0.44
CA ARG A 4 13.41 -4.15 -0.47
C ARG A 4 12.81 -3.15 -1.47
N GLU A 5 12.44 -3.60 -2.66
CA GLU A 5 11.82 -2.72 -3.66
C GLU A 5 10.46 -2.19 -3.24
N ASN A 6 9.63 -3.00 -2.59
CA ASN A 6 8.31 -2.58 -2.13
C ASN A 6 8.43 -1.56 -0.99
N VAL A 7 9.40 -1.74 -0.10
CA VAL A 7 9.76 -0.75 0.92
C VAL A 7 10.15 0.57 0.26
N ILE A 8 11.12 0.55 -0.67
CA ILE A 8 11.59 1.75 -1.38
C ILE A 8 10.42 2.46 -2.09
N ARG A 9 9.51 1.71 -2.73
CA ARG A 9 8.32 2.28 -3.38
C ARG A 9 7.39 2.97 -2.38
N MET A 10 7.15 2.36 -1.22
CA MET A 10 6.30 2.96 -0.18
C MET A 10 6.94 4.20 0.46
N GLU A 11 8.25 4.17 0.70
CA GLU A 11 9.01 5.33 1.20
C GLU A 11 8.99 6.48 0.20
N ALA A 12 9.21 6.19 -1.09
CA ALA A 12 9.16 7.18 -2.17
C ALA A 12 7.75 7.78 -2.33
N ALA A 13 6.71 6.97 -2.26
CA ALA A 13 5.33 7.46 -2.26
C ALA A 13 5.07 8.41 -1.08
N THR A 14 5.56 8.04 0.10
CA THR A 14 5.43 8.83 1.33
C THR A 14 6.18 10.16 1.23
N TYR A 15 7.40 10.16 0.71
CA TYR A 15 8.18 11.38 0.44
C TYR A 15 7.42 12.36 -0.47
N LEU A 16 6.67 11.84 -1.45
CA LEU A 16 5.83 12.63 -2.36
C LEU A 16 4.46 12.99 -1.77
N SER A 17 4.24 12.81 -0.47
CA SER A 17 2.96 13.01 0.22
C SER A 17 1.80 12.19 -0.36
N ARG A 18 2.10 11.03 -0.96
CA ARG A 18 1.12 10.09 -1.52
C ARG A 18 0.90 8.89 -0.60
N PRO A 19 -0.26 8.22 -0.68
CA PRO A 19 -0.50 6.99 0.06
C PRO A 19 0.49 5.89 -0.33
N ALA A 20 1.00 5.16 0.66
CA ALA A 20 2.11 4.21 0.46
C ALA A 20 1.78 3.10 -0.56
N LEU A 21 0.55 2.58 -0.52
CA LEU A 21 0.14 1.51 -1.43
C LEU A 21 -0.15 1.99 -2.86
N GLU A 22 -0.25 3.30 -3.13
CA GLU A 22 -0.62 3.80 -4.46
C GLU A 22 0.36 3.33 -5.54
N VAL A 23 1.67 3.36 -5.24
CA VAL A 23 2.75 2.97 -6.16
C VAL A 23 3.00 1.46 -6.17
N VAL A 24 2.53 0.74 -5.15
CA VAL A 24 2.75 -0.70 -4.99
C VAL A 24 1.68 -1.53 -5.72
N GLN A 25 0.49 -0.96 -5.98
CA GLN A 25 -0.63 -1.66 -6.62
C GLN A 25 -0.27 -2.43 -7.91
N PRO A 26 0.43 -1.84 -8.90
CA PRO A 26 0.69 -2.53 -10.16
C PRO A 26 1.49 -3.82 -9.95
N TYR A 27 2.43 -3.80 -9.02
CA TYR A 27 3.28 -4.95 -8.68
C TYR A 27 2.53 -6.04 -7.92
N LEU A 28 1.54 -5.66 -7.10
CA LEU A 28 0.65 -6.62 -6.45
C LEU A 28 -0.24 -7.31 -7.48
N ILE A 29 -0.76 -6.56 -8.45
CA ILE A 29 -1.55 -7.12 -9.55
C ILE A 29 -0.69 -8.02 -10.42
N GLU A 30 0.51 -7.58 -10.80
CA GLU A 30 1.44 -8.36 -11.63
C GLU A 30 1.80 -9.70 -10.97
N ARG A 31 2.06 -9.69 -9.66
CA ARG A 31 2.49 -10.89 -8.94
C ARG A 31 1.37 -11.85 -8.55
N PHE A 32 0.23 -11.31 -8.11
CA PHE A 32 -0.85 -12.12 -7.51
C PHE A 32 -2.11 -12.18 -8.39
N GLY A 33 -2.19 -11.34 -9.43
CA GLY A 33 -3.26 -11.35 -10.42
C GLY A 33 -4.66 -11.36 -9.80
N ASN A 34 -5.44 -12.37 -10.14
CA ASN A 34 -6.84 -12.49 -9.72
C ASN A 34 -7.01 -12.76 -8.23
N GLU A 35 -5.99 -13.24 -7.52
CA GLU A 35 -6.10 -13.49 -6.07
C GLU A 35 -6.32 -12.19 -5.29
N VAL A 36 -5.67 -11.10 -5.71
CA VAL A 36 -5.83 -9.78 -5.07
C VAL A 36 -6.93 -8.94 -5.73
N SER A 37 -7.18 -9.14 -7.02
CA SER A 37 -8.13 -8.33 -7.79
C SER A 37 -9.58 -8.78 -7.68
N ASN A 38 -9.84 -10.03 -7.24
CA ASN A 38 -11.21 -10.52 -7.05
C ASN A 38 -11.95 -9.65 -6.01
N GLU A 39 -13.11 -9.14 -6.41
CA GLU A 39 -14.02 -8.34 -5.58
C GLU A 39 -14.46 -9.06 -4.29
N ASN A 40 -14.40 -10.38 -4.25
CA ASN A 40 -14.70 -11.18 -3.06
C ASN A 40 -13.52 -11.30 -2.07
N ASN A 41 -12.34 -10.77 -2.40
CA ASN A 41 -11.11 -10.92 -1.60
C ASN A 41 -10.73 -9.68 -0.79
N ASP A 42 -11.73 -8.99 -0.23
CA ASP A 42 -11.54 -7.85 0.69
C ASP A 42 -10.60 -8.18 1.86
N ARG A 43 -10.61 -9.42 2.35
CA ARG A 43 -9.73 -9.87 3.44
C ARG A 43 -8.25 -9.80 3.05
N ILE A 44 -7.90 -10.16 1.82
CA ILE A 44 -6.52 -10.08 1.33
C ILE A 44 -6.10 -8.62 1.21
N LYS A 45 -6.97 -7.75 0.68
CA LYS A 45 -6.72 -6.31 0.58
C LYS A 45 -6.51 -5.67 1.96
N GLN A 46 -7.35 -6.02 2.94
CA GLN A 46 -7.18 -5.56 4.33
C GLN A 46 -5.88 -6.06 4.94
N MET A 47 -5.52 -7.32 4.71
CA MET A 47 -4.26 -7.89 5.18
C MET A 47 -3.05 -7.18 4.57
N ILE A 48 -3.06 -6.86 3.26
CA ILE A 48 -2.02 -6.08 2.60
C ILE A 48 -1.91 -4.68 3.23
N GLY A 49 -3.04 -4.02 3.52
CA GLY A 49 -3.06 -2.74 4.23
C GLY A 49 -2.39 -2.81 5.60
N LYS A 50 -2.70 -3.84 6.39
CA LYS A 50 -2.08 -4.07 7.71
C LYS A 50 -0.58 -4.35 7.60
N MET A 51 -0.17 -5.16 6.63
CA MET A 51 1.25 -5.43 6.38
C MET A 51 2.01 -4.17 5.96
N ALA A 52 1.44 -3.35 5.08
CA ALA A 52 2.05 -2.09 4.67
C ALA A 52 2.27 -1.16 5.87
N ARG A 53 1.31 -1.10 6.79
CA ARG A 53 1.45 -0.36 8.04
C ARG A 53 2.61 -0.87 8.90
N GLN A 54 2.66 -2.18 9.14
CA GLN A 54 3.74 -2.79 9.93
C GLN A 54 5.12 -2.50 9.33
N VAL A 55 5.26 -2.60 7.99
CA VAL A 55 6.51 -2.29 7.30
C VAL A 55 6.88 -0.81 7.45
N MET A 56 5.93 0.11 7.21
CA MET A 56 6.19 1.54 7.34
C MET A 56 6.57 1.93 8.78
N GLU A 57 5.86 1.41 9.78
CA GLU A 57 6.16 1.65 11.20
C GLU A 57 7.53 1.08 11.60
N HIS A 58 7.90 -0.10 11.10
CA HIS A 58 9.22 -0.69 11.31
C HIS A 58 10.35 0.17 10.72
N HIS A 59 10.08 0.89 9.62
CA HIS A 59 11.01 1.81 8.97
C HIS A 59 11.01 3.22 9.56
N GLY A 60 10.34 3.42 10.70
CA GLY A 60 10.32 4.69 11.43
C GLY A 60 9.32 5.72 10.91
N TYR A 61 8.38 5.32 10.05
CA TYR A 61 7.29 6.18 9.60
C TYR A 61 6.08 6.05 10.52
N GLN A 62 5.40 7.17 10.75
CA GLN A 62 4.16 7.22 11.51
C GLN A 62 2.96 7.39 10.60
N LEU A 63 1.85 6.76 10.97
CA LEU A 63 0.56 6.94 10.29
C LEU A 63 0.15 8.41 10.38
N ASP A 64 -0.07 9.04 9.23
CA ASP A 64 -0.51 10.43 9.15
C ASP A 64 -2.02 10.52 8.91
N GLN A 65 -2.51 9.78 7.91
CA GLN A 65 -3.92 9.77 7.55
C GLN A 65 -4.35 8.43 6.96
N MET A 66 -5.51 7.91 7.38
CA MET A 66 -6.13 6.73 6.79
C MET A 66 -7.17 7.11 5.74
N GLY A 67 -7.49 6.16 4.85
CA GLY A 67 -8.61 6.30 3.90
C GLY A 67 -8.39 7.37 2.83
N VAL A 68 -7.13 7.71 2.53
CA VAL A 68 -6.82 8.69 1.48
C VAL A 68 -7.14 8.06 0.12
N ARG A 69 -8.02 8.70 -0.64
CA ARG A 69 -8.45 8.21 -1.95
C ARG A 69 -7.30 8.23 -2.96
N LEU A 70 -7.14 7.13 -3.67
CA LEU A 70 -6.04 6.98 -4.64
C LEU A 70 -6.41 7.57 -5.98
N ARG A 71 -5.43 8.13 -6.70
CA ARG A 71 -5.64 8.58 -8.09
C ARG A 71 -5.66 7.38 -9.04
N ARG A 72 -4.80 6.39 -8.78
CA ARG A 72 -4.85 5.06 -9.40
C ARG A 72 -5.47 4.09 -8.41
N ASN A 73 -6.64 3.56 -8.73
CA ASN A 73 -7.45 2.74 -7.83
C ASN A 73 -7.79 1.36 -8.40
N GLU A 74 -6.86 0.78 -9.16
CA GLU A 74 -7.00 -0.51 -9.84
C GLU A 74 -7.20 -1.67 -8.84
N LEU A 75 -6.57 -1.60 -7.66
CA LEU A 75 -6.66 -2.63 -6.63
C LEU A 75 -7.28 -2.11 -5.32
N PHE A 76 -6.89 -0.89 -4.90
CA PHE A 76 -7.38 -0.24 -3.69
C PHE A 76 -8.08 1.08 -4.02
N LEU A 77 -9.24 1.31 -3.42
CA LEU A 77 -9.93 2.61 -3.54
C LEU A 77 -9.26 3.70 -2.71
N SER A 78 -8.67 3.32 -1.58
CA SER A 78 -7.99 4.22 -0.65
C SER A 78 -6.84 3.49 0.06
N ALA A 79 -5.87 4.25 0.56
CA ALA A 79 -4.80 3.72 1.40
C ALA A 79 -4.34 4.74 2.45
N ALA A 80 -3.45 4.30 3.34
CA ALA A 80 -2.85 5.16 4.35
C ALA A 80 -1.70 6.01 3.78
N ARG A 81 -1.63 7.26 4.23
CA ARG A 81 -0.48 8.15 4.10
C ARG A 81 0.31 8.15 5.41
N TYR A 82 1.62 8.29 5.28
CA TYR A 82 2.55 8.30 6.40
C TYR A 82 3.36 9.60 6.41
N LYS A 83 4.06 9.85 7.51
CA LYS A 83 5.07 10.89 7.66
C LYS A 83 6.25 10.33 8.45
N LYS A 84 7.43 10.91 8.26
CA LYS A 84 8.60 10.58 9.06
C LYS A 84 8.65 11.47 10.29
#